data_AF-A0A367KSN6-F1
#
_entry.id   AF-A0A367KSN6-F1
#
_cell.length_a   1.000
_cell.length_b   1.000
_cell.length_c   1.000
_cell.angle_alpha   90.00
_cell.angle_beta   90.00
_cell.angle_gamma   90.00
#
_symmetry.space_group_name_H-M   'P 1'
#
loop_
_entity.id
_entity.type
_entity.pdbx_description
1 polymer ?
#
loop_
_entity_poly.entity_id
_entity_poly.type
_entity_poly.pdbx_seq_one_letter_code
_entity_poly.pdbx_strand_id
1 'polypeptide(L)'
;MSCLMTTVKEKKGLLLSLPNELVIYIFRNFLDLADLWRLYQTSSQLRYFASTVIQSTWKIETSSIMKVQCRTALIQLELLARTIYSTRHLRLLLLPKKQDDVEEDLMPIQDILKQETTLHNKMIHGIASYKHKYVLIEDIDIRNRIRTAVDVIFHHAVFTVRDNHRAMAAIMIRLLVKLDQAFPSYCREITYTLADNIKAYLEYTGYKLLGLHGHTDTLESLSACFNLMGAAFVHKVLSDSHIDCAVQRACELLVDAQFKRKLLQSLLEDWLTMKRQVGSGELCHYIRMEIEKCDRQIPQL
;
A
#
# COMPACT_ATOMS: atom_id res chain seq x y z
N MET A 1 38.74 16.20 53.51
CA MET A 1 37.73 15.32 52.88
C MET A 1 37.09 16.07 51.73
N SER A 2 37.61 15.88 50.53
CA SER A 2 37.12 16.51 49.28
C SER A 2 36.32 15.46 48.51
N CYS A 3 35.02 15.72 48.35
CA CYS A 3 34.12 14.89 47.56
C CYS A 3 34.25 15.32 46.09
N LEU A 4 34.95 14.51 45.29
CA LEU A 4 35.03 14.65 43.84
C LEU A 4 33.67 14.28 43.23
N MET A 5 32.84 15.28 42.95
CA MET A 5 31.70 15.13 42.05
C MET A 5 32.22 15.04 40.62
N THR A 6 32.38 13.83 40.10
CA THR A 6 32.54 13.58 38.67
C THR A 6 31.22 13.83 37.97
N THR A 7 31.10 15.00 37.32
CA THR A 7 30.03 15.29 36.37
C THR A 7 30.25 14.44 35.12
N VAL A 8 29.39 13.44 34.93
CA VAL A 8 29.29 12.72 33.67
C VAL A 8 28.73 13.73 32.64
N LYS A 9 29.60 14.35 31.86
CA LYS A 9 29.18 15.09 30.66
C LYS A 9 28.55 14.08 29.71
N GLU A 10 27.22 14.06 29.64
CA GLU A 10 26.49 13.38 28.58
C GLU A 10 27.04 13.90 27.24
N LYS A 11 27.76 13.03 26.52
CA LYS A 11 28.15 13.30 25.14
C LYS A 11 26.85 13.39 24.33
N LYS A 12 26.37 14.61 24.09
CA LYS A 12 25.32 14.85 23.09
C LYS A 12 25.75 14.13 21.82
N GLY A 13 24.89 13.25 21.30
CA GLY A 13 25.18 12.48 20.11
C GLY A 13 25.60 13.42 18.97
N LEU A 14 26.70 13.10 18.29
CA LEU A 14 27.30 13.94 17.24
C LEU A 14 26.30 14.39 16.17
N LEU A 15 25.32 13.53 15.84
CA LEU A 15 24.25 13.85 14.89
C LEU A 15 23.35 15.00 15.37
N LEU A 16 23.04 15.06 16.67
CA LEU A 16 22.19 16.10 17.27
C LEU A 16 22.96 17.38 17.60
N SER A 17 24.28 17.40 17.38
CA SER A 17 25.07 18.63 17.41
C SER A 17 25.09 19.39 16.08
N LEU A 18 24.55 18.78 15.01
CA LEU A 18 24.40 19.46 13.72
C LEU A 18 23.24 20.47 13.75
N PRO A 19 23.30 21.54 12.94
CA PRO A 19 22.15 22.38 12.63
C PRO A 19 20.92 21.56 12.21
N ASN A 20 19.74 21.97 12.67
CA ASN A 20 18.47 21.28 12.43
C ASN A 20 18.21 21.04 10.93
N GLU A 21 18.55 22.03 10.10
CA GLU A 21 18.37 22.00 8.65
C GLU A 21 19.22 20.90 8.01
N LEU A 22 20.46 20.70 8.51
CA LEU A 22 21.34 19.65 8.03
C LEU A 22 20.84 18.27 8.45
N VAL A 23 20.31 18.12 9.66
CA VAL A 23 19.69 16.85 10.10
C VAL A 23 18.49 16.51 9.23
N ILE A 24 17.61 17.48 8.95
CA ILE A 24 16.45 17.30 8.06
C ILE A 24 16.91 16.95 6.63
N TYR A 25 17.94 17.63 6.12
CA TYR A 25 18.50 17.33 4.80
C TYR A 25 19.04 15.90 4.73
N ILE A 26 19.78 15.45 5.75
CA ILE A 26 20.30 14.08 5.81
C ILE A 26 19.14 13.08 5.80
N PHE A 27 18.14 13.31 6.66
CA PHE A 27 17.00 12.41 6.81
C PHE A 27 16.18 12.31 5.51
N ARG A 28 15.99 13.44 4.82
CA ARG A 28 15.21 13.49 3.60
C ARG A 28 15.87 12.79 2.42
N ASN A 29 17.19 12.90 2.30
CA ASN A 29 17.90 12.45 1.10
C ASN A 29 18.57 11.08 1.23
N PHE A 30 18.87 10.64 2.46
CA PHE A 30 19.66 9.42 2.68
C PHE A 30 18.92 8.33 3.45
N LEU A 31 17.76 8.61 4.02
CA LEU A 31 16.98 7.61 4.76
C LEU A 31 15.70 7.27 4.01
N ASP A 32 15.40 5.97 3.98
CA ASP A 32 14.11 5.49 3.50
C ASP A 32 13.03 5.63 4.59
N LEU A 33 11.78 5.35 4.23
CA LEU A 33 10.66 5.46 5.17
C LEU A 33 10.85 4.52 6.39
N ALA A 34 11.44 3.34 6.20
CA ALA A 34 11.64 2.38 7.27
C ALA A 34 12.65 2.90 8.30
N ASP A 35 13.76 3.47 7.84
CA ASP A 35 14.77 4.05 8.71
C ASP A 35 14.25 5.29 9.45
N LEU A 36 13.53 6.18 8.75
CA LEU A 36 12.87 7.33 9.38
C LEU A 36 11.89 6.87 10.46
N TRP A 37 11.16 5.78 10.23
CA TRP A 37 10.21 5.25 11.19
C TRP A 37 10.88 4.60 12.41
N ARG A 38 12.02 3.93 12.22
CA ARG A 38 12.86 3.45 13.34
C ARG A 38 13.34 4.62 14.19
N LEU A 39 13.83 5.69 13.57
CA LEU A 39 14.29 6.89 14.28
C LEU A 39 13.15 7.59 15.04
N TYR A 40 11.94 7.60 14.46
CA TYR A 40 10.74 8.12 15.14
C TYR A 40 10.44 7.37 16.45
N GLN A 41 10.68 6.05 16.48
CA GLN A 41 10.41 5.19 17.62
C GLN A 41 11.52 5.17 18.68
N THR A 42 12.79 5.33 18.29
CA THR A 42 13.94 5.13 19.19
C THR A 42 14.27 6.33 20.09
N SER A 43 14.01 7.57 19.67
CA SER A 43 14.40 8.77 20.44
C SER A 43 13.39 9.90 20.36
N SER A 44 13.07 10.54 21.49
CA SER A 44 12.21 11.73 21.54
C SER A 44 12.78 12.91 20.76
N GLN A 45 14.11 13.07 20.75
CA GLN A 45 14.80 14.14 20.03
C GLN A 45 14.79 13.90 18.52
N LEU A 46 15.01 12.65 18.08
CA LEU A 46 14.97 12.29 16.65
C LEU A 46 13.54 12.24 16.10
N ARG A 47 12.55 11.98 16.97
CA ARG A 47 11.12 11.94 16.61
C ARG A 47 10.64 13.21 15.94
N TYR A 48 11.12 14.38 16.38
CA TYR A 48 10.76 15.65 15.75
C TYR A 48 11.23 15.69 14.29
N PHE A 49 12.52 15.44 14.05
CA PHE A 49 13.10 15.46 12.70
C PHE A 49 12.50 14.40 11.78
N ALA A 50 12.37 13.17 12.29
CA ALA A 50 11.72 12.07 11.57
C ALA A 50 10.28 12.43 11.23
N SER A 51 9.48 12.93 12.18
CA SER A 51 8.08 13.32 11.94
C SER A 51 7.99 14.41 10.87
N THR A 52 8.87 15.43 10.91
CA THR A 52 8.89 16.50 9.92
C THR A 52 9.19 15.98 8.51
N VAL A 53 10.19 15.11 8.36
CA VAL A 53 10.53 14.53 7.05
C VAL A 53 9.43 13.58 6.57
N ILE A 54 8.86 12.77 7.46
CA ILE A 54 7.75 11.87 7.14
C ILE A 54 6.51 12.65 6.69
N GLN A 55 6.13 13.71 7.39
CA GLN A 55 4.97 14.54 7.02
C GLN A 55 5.21 15.30 5.71
N SER A 56 6.38 15.91 5.53
CA SER A 56 6.67 16.74 4.35
C SER A 56 6.93 15.91 3.09
N THR A 57 7.64 14.79 3.21
CA THR A 57 8.09 13.98 2.07
C THR A 57 7.10 12.87 1.73
N TRP A 58 6.55 12.21 2.76
CA TRP A 58 5.70 11.02 2.59
C TRP A 58 4.22 11.30 2.86
N LYS A 59 3.88 12.52 3.32
CA LYS A 59 2.51 12.97 3.61
C LYS A 59 1.78 12.08 4.63
N ILE A 60 2.51 11.50 5.57
CA ILE A 60 1.95 10.63 6.61
C ILE A 60 1.68 11.44 7.88
N GLU A 61 0.42 11.47 8.30
CA GLU A 61 0.03 12.01 9.61
C GLU A 61 0.47 11.09 10.76
N THR A 62 1.07 11.68 11.80
CA THR A 62 1.62 10.98 12.98
C THR A 62 0.83 11.26 14.28
N SER A 63 -0.34 11.90 14.17
CA SER A 63 -1.14 12.37 15.33
C SER A 63 -1.95 11.27 16.01
N SER A 64 -2.35 10.22 15.29
CA SER A 64 -3.15 9.12 15.84
C SER A 64 -2.28 7.90 16.13
N ILE A 65 -2.34 7.40 17.37
CA ILE A 65 -1.61 6.19 17.80
C ILE A 65 -1.97 5.00 16.91
N MET A 66 -3.24 4.85 16.54
CA MET A 66 -3.68 3.78 15.64
C MET A 66 -3.06 3.96 14.25
N LYS A 67 -3.11 5.17 13.67
CA LYS A 67 -2.48 5.43 12.35
C LYS A 67 -1.00 5.11 12.40
N VAL A 68 -0.30 5.47 13.49
CA VAL A 68 1.12 5.15 13.68
C VAL A 68 1.37 3.64 13.77
N GLN A 69 0.54 2.90 14.51
CA GLN A 69 0.64 1.44 14.60
C GLN A 69 0.40 0.77 13.25
N CYS A 70 -0.66 1.18 12.53
CA CYS A 70 -0.95 0.69 11.18
C CYS A 70 0.23 0.99 10.24
N ARG A 71 0.74 2.22 10.21
CA ARG A 71 1.88 2.60 9.37
C ARG A 71 3.14 1.80 9.68
N THR A 72 3.41 1.54 10.96
CA THR A 72 4.53 0.68 11.38
C THR A 72 4.40 -0.73 10.78
N ALA A 73 3.22 -1.33 10.88
CA ALA A 73 2.96 -2.65 10.33
C ALA A 73 3.05 -2.66 8.80
N LEU A 74 2.54 -1.63 8.12
CA LEU A 74 2.60 -1.53 6.66
C LEU A 74 4.03 -1.37 6.13
N ILE A 75 4.86 -0.58 6.81
CA ILE A 75 6.29 -0.47 6.48
C ILE A 75 7.00 -1.82 6.65
N GLN A 76 6.67 -2.58 7.70
CA GLN A 76 7.23 -3.93 7.87
C GLN A 76 6.72 -4.89 6.79
N LEU A 77 5.46 -4.81 6.39
CA LEU A 77 4.91 -5.56 5.27
C LEU A 77 5.56 -5.17 3.94
N GLU A 78 5.92 -3.91 3.74
CA GLU A 78 6.68 -3.45 2.58
C GLU A 78 8.07 -4.08 2.53
N LEU A 79 8.78 -4.12 3.67
CA LEU A 79 10.08 -4.80 3.75
C LEU A 79 9.96 -6.30 3.41
N LEU A 80 8.89 -6.95 3.84
CA LEU A 80 8.59 -8.33 3.44
C LEU A 80 8.29 -8.44 1.95
N ALA A 81 7.50 -7.51 1.40
CA ALA A 81 7.17 -7.46 -0.03
C ALA A 81 8.42 -7.35 -0.91
N ARG A 82 9.42 -6.56 -0.47
CA ARG A 82 10.71 -6.44 -1.17
C ARG A 82 11.46 -7.76 -1.29
N THR A 83 11.31 -8.69 -0.34
CA THR A 83 11.93 -10.02 -0.42
C THR A 83 11.28 -10.96 -1.44
N ILE A 84 10.09 -10.59 -1.96
CA ILE A 84 9.33 -11.38 -2.93
C ILE A 84 9.68 -10.90 -4.35
N TYR A 85 10.74 -11.47 -4.92
CA TYR A 85 11.27 -11.06 -6.23
C TYR A 85 10.67 -11.79 -7.44
N SER A 86 10.06 -12.98 -7.25
CA SER A 86 9.62 -13.83 -8.36
C SER A 86 8.10 -13.80 -8.56
N THR A 87 7.67 -13.69 -9.82
CA THR A 87 6.28 -13.90 -10.26
C THR A 87 5.73 -15.26 -9.82
N ARG A 88 6.60 -16.27 -9.67
CA ARG A 88 6.23 -17.58 -9.12
C ARG A 88 5.84 -17.49 -7.65
N HIS A 89 6.61 -16.75 -6.85
CA HIS A 89 6.29 -16.50 -5.44
C HIS A 89 4.98 -15.72 -5.31
N LEU A 90 4.74 -14.72 -6.17
CA LEU A 90 3.47 -13.99 -6.17
C LEU A 90 2.27 -14.85 -6.50
N ARG A 91 2.37 -15.75 -7.50
CA ARG A 91 1.29 -16.70 -7.79
C ARG A 91 1.02 -17.62 -6.60
N LEU A 92 2.05 -18.09 -5.90
CA LEU A 92 1.90 -18.91 -4.69
C LEU A 92 1.23 -18.15 -3.53
N LEU A 93 1.42 -16.82 -3.45
CA LEU A 93 0.78 -15.98 -2.44
C LEU A 93 -0.70 -15.67 -2.78
N LEU A 94 -1.02 -15.53 -4.07
CA LEU A 94 -2.33 -15.09 -4.54
C LEU A 94 -3.33 -16.23 -4.74
N LEU A 95 -2.85 -17.43 -5.09
CA LEU A 95 -3.72 -18.57 -5.39
C LEU A 95 -3.67 -19.60 -4.26
N PRO A 96 -4.83 -20.13 -3.81
CA PRO A 96 -4.84 -21.23 -2.86
C PRO A 96 -4.12 -22.44 -3.46
N LYS A 97 -3.19 -23.04 -2.70
CA LYS A 97 -2.44 -24.23 -3.11
C LYS A 97 -3.40 -25.31 -3.60
N LYS A 98 -3.20 -25.79 -4.84
CA LYS A 98 -3.55 -27.17 -5.16
C LYS A 98 -2.47 -28.06 -4.54
N GLN A 99 -2.88 -29.21 -4.05
CA GLN A 99 -2.15 -30.02 -3.08
C GLN A 99 -0.90 -30.73 -3.65
N ASP A 100 -0.57 -30.55 -4.93
CA ASP A 100 0.31 -31.47 -5.67
C ASP A 100 1.65 -30.89 -6.17
N ASP A 101 2.00 -29.63 -5.91
CA ASP A 101 3.22 -29.03 -6.48
C ASP A 101 4.35 -28.77 -5.44
N VAL A 102 5.32 -29.69 -5.43
CA VAL A 102 6.77 -29.60 -5.10
C VAL A 102 7.19 -28.89 -3.81
N GLU A 103 7.73 -29.66 -2.86
CA GLU A 103 8.13 -29.27 -1.49
C GLU A 103 9.53 -28.66 -1.33
N GLU A 104 10.44 -28.75 -2.30
CA GLU A 104 11.88 -28.61 -2.01
C GLU A 104 12.45 -27.17 -1.87
N ASP A 105 11.67 -26.10 -2.08
CA ASP A 105 12.20 -24.71 -1.98
C ASP A 105 11.25 -23.72 -1.26
N LEU A 106 10.34 -24.23 -0.42
CA LEU A 106 9.26 -23.44 0.21
C LEU A 106 9.61 -22.86 1.59
N MET A 107 10.71 -23.27 2.21
CA MET A 107 11.08 -22.86 3.56
C MET A 107 11.20 -21.33 3.73
N PRO A 108 11.84 -20.57 2.81
CA PRO A 108 11.91 -19.11 2.93
C PRO A 108 10.53 -18.41 2.85
N ILE A 109 9.59 -18.99 2.10
CA ILE A 109 8.25 -18.40 1.88
C ILE A 109 7.36 -18.61 3.11
N GLN A 110 7.47 -19.75 3.79
CA GLN A 110 6.69 -20.02 4.99
C GLN A 110 6.99 -19.04 6.13
N ASP A 111 8.28 -18.70 6.30
CA ASP A 111 8.68 -17.71 7.30
C ASP A 111 8.15 -16.31 6.98
N ILE A 112 8.18 -15.90 5.71
CA ILE A 112 7.59 -14.64 5.24
C ILE A 112 6.08 -14.64 5.53
N LEU A 113 5.36 -15.70 5.18
CA LEU A 113 3.92 -15.84 5.42
C LEU A 113 3.55 -15.79 6.92
N LYS A 114 4.39 -16.38 7.77
CA LYS A 114 4.21 -16.35 9.23
C LYS A 114 4.41 -14.94 9.79
N GLN A 115 5.45 -14.25 9.33
CA GLN A 115 5.70 -12.85 9.72
C GLN A 115 4.58 -11.94 9.25
N GLU A 116 4.15 -12.06 8.00
CA GLU A 116 3.01 -11.34 7.44
C GLU A 116 1.74 -11.58 8.27
N THR A 117 1.40 -12.84 8.56
CA THR A 117 0.22 -13.18 9.38
C THR A 117 0.29 -12.56 10.77
N THR A 118 1.49 -12.54 11.37
CA THR A 118 1.71 -11.90 12.68
C THR A 118 1.44 -10.39 12.61
N LEU A 119 1.87 -9.73 11.54
CA LEU A 119 1.62 -8.30 11.34
C LEU A 119 0.13 -8.01 11.09
N HIS A 120 -0.54 -8.83 10.28
CA HIS A 120 -1.97 -8.73 10.06
C HIS A 120 -2.74 -8.85 11.37
N ASN A 121 -2.41 -9.85 12.20
CA ASN A 121 -3.05 -10.05 13.49
C ASN A 121 -2.82 -8.89 14.45
N LYS A 122 -1.64 -8.26 14.44
CA LYS A 122 -1.38 -7.05 15.24
C LYS A 122 -2.26 -5.88 14.81
N MET A 123 -2.45 -5.67 13.51
CA MET A 123 -3.34 -4.62 13.00
C MET A 123 -4.80 -4.89 13.37
N ILE A 124 -5.27 -6.13 13.18
CA ILE A 124 -6.63 -6.56 13.56
C ILE A 124 -6.87 -6.32 15.05
N HIS A 125 -5.92 -6.72 15.90
CA HIS A 125 -6.01 -6.48 17.34
C HIS A 125 -6.07 -4.99 17.67
N GLY A 126 -5.26 -4.14 17.02
CA GLY A 126 -5.31 -2.69 17.24
C GLY A 126 -6.63 -2.05 16.83
N ILE A 127 -7.30 -2.57 15.80
CA ILE A 127 -8.65 -2.13 15.41
C ILE A 127 -9.67 -2.58 16.47
N ALA A 128 -9.58 -3.83 16.93
CA ALA A 128 -10.50 -4.43 17.90
C ALA A 128 -10.26 -4.02 19.36
N SER A 129 -9.12 -3.39 19.70
CA SER A 129 -8.67 -3.25 21.09
C SER A 129 -9.48 -2.26 21.94
N TYR A 130 -10.45 -1.56 21.36
CA TYR A 130 -11.23 -0.56 22.09
C TYR A 130 -12.62 -1.06 22.39
N LYS A 131 -12.92 -1.11 23.69
CA LYS A 131 -14.24 -1.47 24.21
C LYS A 131 -14.88 -0.23 24.78
N HIS A 132 -16.04 0.14 24.24
CA HIS A 132 -16.85 1.19 24.83
C HIS A 132 -17.90 0.58 25.76
N LYS A 133 -18.33 1.33 26.79
CA LYS A 133 -19.43 0.88 27.67
C LYS A 133 -20.77 0.75 26.94
N TYR A 134 -20.89 1.33 25.74
CA TYR A 134 -22.11 1.36 24.94
C TYR A 134 -21.84 0.71 23.58
N VAL A 135 -22.57 -0.38 23.29
CA VAL A 135 -22.40 -1.21 22.08
C VAL A 135 -22.55 -0.40 20.79
N LEU A 136 -23.49 0.55 20.72
CA LEU A 136 -23.70 1.38 19.53
C LEU A 136 -22.49 2.30 19.23
N ILE A 137 -21.81 2.79 20.27
CA ILE A 137 -20.62 3.64 20.12
C ILE A 137 -19.42 2.77 19.72
N GLU A 138 -19.34 1.55 20.24
CA GLU A 138 -18.34 0.56 19.84
C GLU A 138 -18.48 0.19 18.34
N ASP A 139 -19.70 -0.04 17.85
CA ASP A 139 -19.97 -0.32 16.44
C ASP A 139 -19.60 0.83 15.49
N ILE A 140 -19.82 2.07 15.92
CA ILE A 140 -19.46 3.27 15.15
C ILE A 140 -17.93 3.43 15.13
N ASP A 141 -17.28 3.22 16.28
CA ASP A 141 -15.84 3.35 16.40
C ASP A 141 -15.11 2.27 15.58
N ILE A 142 -15.53 1.00 15.66
CA ILE A 142 -14.97 -0.09 14.85
C ILE A 142 -15.10 0.22 13.36
N ARG A 143 -16.26 0.70 12.89
CA ARG A 143 -16.44 1.12 11.48
C ARG A 143 -15.48 2.23 11.10
N ASN A 144 -15.35 3.28 11.92
CA ASN A 144 -14.45 4.39 11.63
C ASN A 144 -12.97 3.96 11.62
N ARG A 145 -12.59 3.02 12.47
CA ARG A 145 -11.25 2.43 12.49
C ARG A 145 -11.00 1.57 11.26
N ILE A 146 -11.97 0.76 10.84
CA ILE A 146 -11.88 -0.02 9.60
C ILE A 146 -11.68 0.93 8.41
N ARG A 147 -12.50 1.98 8.28
CA ARG A 147 -12.34 3.01 7.23
C ARG A 147 -10.93 3.61 7.26
N THR A 148 -10.51 4.08 8.43
CA THR A 148 -9.17 4.65 8.63
C THR A 148 -8.06 3.67 8.25
N ALA A 149 -8.20 2.39 8.58
CA ALA A 149 -7.23 1.36 8.23
C ALA A 149 -7.18 1.16 6.70
N VAL A 150 -8.34 1.07 6.04
CA VAL A 150 -8.44 0.97 4.58
C VAL A 150 -7.82 2.18 3.90
N ASP A 151 -8.09 3.39 4.37
CA ASP A 151 -7.50 4.63 3.85
C ASP A 151 -5.97 4.62 3.97
N VAL A 152 -5.47 4.20 5.14
CA VAL A 152 -4.04 4.11 5.42
C VAL A 152 -3.37 3.06 4.55
N ILE A 153 -4.01 1.89 4.36
CA ILE A 153 -3.54 0.81 3.47
C ILE A 153 -3.50 1.29 2.02
N PHE A 154 -4.60 1.87 1.52
CA PHE A 154 -4.69 2.42 0.17
C PHE A 154 -3.60 3.46 -0.06
N HIS A 155 -3.47 4.43 0.85
CA HIS A 155 -2.45 5.46 0.75
C HIS A 155 -1.04 4.87 0.73
N HIS A 156 -0.78 3.84 1.53
CA HIS A 156 0.54 3.21 1.55
C HIS A 156 0.83 2.51 0.21
N ALA A 157 -0.13 1.70 -0.27
CA ALA A 157 0.00 0.98 -1.52
C ALA A 157 0.20 1.89 -2.74
N VAL A 158 -0.49 3.04 -2.77
CA VAL A 158 -0.53 3.92 -3.94
C VAL A 158 0.53 5.02 -3.91
N PHE A 159 0.88 5.56 -2.73
CA PHE A 159 1.73 6.76 -2.65
C PHE A 159 3.07 6.57 -1.94
N THR A 160 3.24 5.54 -1.12
CA THR A 160 4.50 5.37 -0.36
C THR A 160 5.39 4.29 -0.93
N VAL A 161 4.81 3.25 -1.51
CA VAL A 161 5.57 2.14 -2.08
C VAL A 161 6.25 2.62 -3.36
N ARG A 162 7.57 2.49 -3.43
CA ARG A 162 8.37 2.94 -4.58
C ARG A 162 8.75 1.81 -5.54
N ASP A 163 8.84 0.59 -5.03
CA ASP A 163 9.27 -0.58 -5.78
C ASP A 163 8.33 -1.76 -5.55
N ASN A 164 8.26 -2.66 -6.52
CA ASN A 164 7.51 -3.93 -6.42
C ASN A 164 6.02 -3.75 -6.03
N HIS A 165 5.35 -2.79 -6.68
CA HIS A 165 3.94 -2.49 -6.44
C HIS A 165 3.03 -3.72 -6.52
N ARG A 166 3.39 -4.70 -7.35
CA ARG A 166 2.62 -5.94 -7.50
C ARG A 166 2.65 -6.81 -6.25
N ALA A 167 3.82 -7.05 -5.66
CA ALA A 167 3.94 -7.80 -4.41
C ALA A 167 3.27 -7.10 -3.25
N MET A 168 3.44 -5.78 -3.19
CA MET A 168 2.80 -4.99 -2.16
C MET A 168 1.28 -5.02 -2.27
N ALA A 169 0.73 -4.85 -3.48
CA ALA A 169 -0.70 -4.95 -3.74
C ALA A 169 -1.25 -6.30 -3.25
N ALA A 170 -0.57 -7.41 -3.58
CA ALA A 170 -0.97 -8.75 -3.13
C ALA A 170 -1.03 -8.85 -1.58
N ILE A 171 0.01 -8.39 -0.88
CA ILE A 171 0.07 -8.42 0.59
C ILE A 171 -1.01 -7.51 1.21
N MET A 172 -1.16 -6.28 0.71
CA MET A 172 -2.16 -5.34 1.23
C MET A 172 -3.59 -5.86 1.05
N ILE A 173 -3.89 -6.47 -0.09
CA ILE A 173 -5.21 -7.05 -0.31
C ILE A 173 -5.43 -8.28 0.57
N ARG A 174 -4.41 -9.09 0.83
CA ARG A 174 -4.51 -10.19 1.80
C ARG A 174 -4.76 -9.69 3.22
N LEU A 175 -4.18 -8.54 3.60
CA LEU A 175 -4.54 -7.85 4.84
C LEU A 175 -6.01 -7.43 4.83
N LEU A 176 -6.52 -6.82 3.75
CA LEU A 176 -7.94 -6.45 3.64
C LEU A 176 -8.87 -7.67 3.73
N VAL A 177 -8.52 -8.79 3.09
CA VAL A 177 -9.25 -10.07 3.22
C VAL A 177 -9.22 -10.59 4.65
N LYS A 178 -8.10 -10.43 5.36
CA LYS A 178 -8.00 -10.82 6.77
C LYS A 178 -8.82 -9.92 7.69
N LEU A 179 -8.89 -8.62 7.39
CA LEU A 179 -9.79 -7.69 8.08
C LEU A 179 -11.25 -8.07 7.83
N ASP A 180 -11.60 -8.39 6.59
CA ASP A 180 -12.94 -8.85 6.20
C ASP A 180 -13.37 -10.11 7.00
N GLN A 181 -12.47 -11.09 7.10
CA GLN A 181 -12.68 -12.30 7.89
C GLN A 181 -12.79 -12.04 9.39
N ALA A 182 -12.02 -11.09 9.93
CA ALA A 182 -12.05 -10.74 11.35
C ALA A 182 -13.28 -9.91 11.73
N PHE A 183 -13.85 -9.18 10.78
CA PHE A 183 -14.94 -8.23 10.98
C PHE A 183 -16.09 -8.47 9.97
N PRO A 184 -16.71 -9.67 9.96
CA PRO A 184 -17.65 -10.08 8.92
C PRO A 184 -18.89 -9.18 8.83
N SER A 185 -19.33 -8.58 9.95
CA SER A 185 -20.44 -7.63 9.99
C SER A 185 -20.16 -6.31 9.26
N TYR A 186 -18.90 -6.04 8.94
CA TYR A 186 -18.42 -4.79 8.35
C TYR A 186 -17.70 -5.02 7.01
N CYS A 187 -17.88 -6.19 6.38
CA CYS A 187 -17.24 -6.56 5.12
C CYS A 187 -17.47 -5.55 3.97
N ARG A 188 -18.70 -5.04 3.90
CA ARG A 188 -19.09 -3.99 2.96
C ARG A 188 -18.35 -2.68 3.18
N GLU A 189 -18.00 -2.38 4.44
CA GLU A 189 -17.26 -1.17 4.77
C GLU A 189 -15.88 -1.16 4.12
N ILE A 190 -15.18 -2.31 4.14
CA ILE A 190 -13.87 -2.46 3.51
C ILE A 190 -13.97 -2.26 2.01
N THR A 191 -14.95 -2.92 1.38
CA THR A 191 -15.18 -2.88 -0.06
C THR A 191 -15.51 -1.46 -0.54
N TYR A 192 -16.51 -0.82 0.09
CA TYR A 192 -16.96 0.51 -0.30
C TYR A 192 -15.91 1.58 -0.02
N THR A 193 -15.23 1.53 1.13
CA THR A 193 -14.15 2.48 1.43
C THR A 193 -13.01 2.35 0.44
N LEU A 194 -12.62 1.13 0.05
CA LEU A 194 -11.58 0.94 -0.97
C LEU A 194 -12.02 1.47 -2.34
N ALA A 195 -13.26 1.19 -2.75
CA ALA A 195 -13.81 1.67 -4.01
C ALA A 195 -13.89 3.21 -4.06
N ASP A 196 -14.34 3.84 -2.97
CA ASP A 196 -14.41 5.30 -2.84
C ASP A 196 -13.02 5.94 -2.90
N ASN A 197 -12.02 5.33 -2.23
CA ASN A 197 -10.63 5.78 -2.30
C ASN A 197 -10.06 5.71 -3.73
N ILE A 198 -10.34 4.63 -4.46
CA ILE A 198 -9.93 4.47 -5.86
C ILE A 198 -10.60 5.55 -6.73
N LYS A 199 -11.92 5.74 -6.57
CA LYS A 199 -12.68 6.74 -7.32
C LYS A 199 -12.14 8.15 -7.07
N ALA A 200 -12.00 8.54 -5.80
CA ALA A 200 -11.48 9.85 -5.42
C ALA A 200 -10.05 10.07 -5.94
N TYR A 201 -9.22 9.02 -5.90
CA TYR A 201 -7.87 9.07 -6.46
C TYR A 201 -7.86 9.27 -7.98
N LEU A 202 -8.72 8.56 -8.73
CA LEU A 202 -8.81 8.73 -10.18
C LEU A 202 -9.32 10.11 -10.57
N GLU A 203 -10.29 10.66 -9.82
CA GLU A 203 -10.74 12.05 -9.99
C GLU A 203 -9.59 13.04 -9.77
N TYR A 204 -8.88 12.92 -8.64
CA TYR A 204 -7.72 13.75 -8.32
C TYR A 204 -6.60 13.65 -9.37
N THR A 205 -6.28 12.43 -9.79
CA THR A 205 -5.25 12.16 -10.79
C THR A 205 -5.65 12.72 -12.16
N GLY A 206 -6.94 12.66 -12.50
CA GLY A 206 -7.46 13.27 -13.72
C GLY A 206 -7.19 14.78 -13.77
N TYR A 207 -7.42 15.51 -12.67
CA TYR A 207 -7.10 16.94 -12.60
C TYR A 207 -5.60 17.21 -12.77
N LYS A 208 -4.74 16.38 -12.19
CA LYS A 208 -3.28 16.51 -12.34
C LYS A 208 -2.79 16.29 -13.76
N LEU A 209 -3.34 15.27 -14.43
CA LEU A 209 -2.97 14.94 -15.80
C LEU A 209 -3.45 16.01 -16.79
N LEU A 210 -4.65 16.56 -16.58
CA LEU A 210 -5.17 17.67 -17.39
C LEU A 210 -4.41 18.99 -17.16
N GLY A 211 -3.91 19.21 -15.94
CA GLY A 211 -3.16 20.41 -15.56
C GLY A 211 -1.72 20.48 -16.13
N LEU A 212 -1.33 19.62 -17.07
CA LEU A 212 0.01 19.54 -17.67
C LEU A 212 1.17 19.28 -16.69
N HIS A 213 0.89 18.89 -15.45
CA HIS A 213 1.89 18.50 -14.44
C HIS A 213 2.05 16.97 -14.40
N GLY A 214 2.17 16.34 -15.57
CA GLY A 214 2.38 14.91 -15.73
C GLY A 214 3.76 14.49 -15.23
N HIS A 215 3.96 14.49 -13.92
CA HIS A 215 5.16 13.99 -13.27
C HIS A 215 5.16 12.45 -13.31
N THR A 216 6.34 11.86 -13.49
CA THR A 216 6.62 10.41 -13.40
C THR A 216 5.91 9.78 -12.19
N ASP A 217 5.93 10.45 -11.05
CA ASP A 217 5.31 10.01 -9.80
C ASP A 217 3.79 9.79 -9.90
N THR A 218 3.11 10.56 -10.77
CA THR A 218 1.66 10.42 -10.99
C THR A 218 1.36 9.17 -11.79
N LEU A 219 2.17 8.86 -12.79
CA LEU A 219 2.03 7.63 -13.59
C LEU A 219 2.43 6.38 -12.80
N GLU A 220 3.45 6.48 -11.95
CA GLU A 220 3.85 5.42 -11.03
C GLU A 220 2.75 5.11 -10.00
N SER A 221 2.21 6.13 -9.33
CA SER A 221 1.09 5.93 -8.39
C SER A 221 -0.16 5.37 -9.09
N LEU A 222 -0.41 5.74 -10.35
CA LEU A 222 -1.54 5.21 -11.10
C LEU A 222 -1.33 3.72 -11.41
N SER A 223 -0.10 3.33 -11.77
CA SER A 223 0.29 1.93 -11.94
C SER A 223 0.16 1.14 -10.63
N ALA A 224 0.53 1.75 -9.50
CA ALA A 224 0.37 1.14 -8.18
C ALA A 224 -1.12 0.93 -7.82
N CYS A 225 -1.97 1.92 -8.13
CA CYS A 225 -3.42 1.82 -7.95
C CYS A 225 -4.03 0.68 -8.79
N PHE A 226 -3.61 0.53 -10.05
CA PHE A 226 -4.06 -0.57 -10.92
C PHE A 226 -3.62 -1.95 -10.41
N ASN A 227 -2.41 -2.06 -9.84
CA ASN A 227 -1.98 -3.29 -9.19
C ASN A 227 -2.82 -3.62 -7.96
N LEU A 228 -3.15 -2.62 -7.13
CA LEU A 228 -4.02 -2.78 -5.97
C LEU A 228 -5.44 -3.23 -6.40
N MET A 229 -6.01 -2.59 -7.42
CA MET A 229 -7.30 -2.96 -8.01
C MET A 229 -7.31 -4.40 -8.54
N GLY A 230 -6.29 -4.78 -9.33
CA GLY A 230 -6.15 -6.12 -9.87
C GLY A 230 -6.06 -7.18 -8.78
N ALA A 231 -5.24 -6.94 -7.74
CA ALA A 231 -5.16 -7.80 -6.58
C ALA A 231 -6.50 -7.92 -5.84
N ALA A 232 -7.19 -6.79 -5.62
CA ALA A 232 -8.47 -6.71 -4.94
C ALA A 232 -9.56 -7.51 -5.69
N PHE A 233 -9.53 -7.45 -7.02
CA PHE A 233 -10.42 -8.21 -7.88
C PHE A 233 -10.16 -9.72 -7.80
N VAL A 234 -8.89 -10.14 -7.89
CA VAL A 234 -8.50 -11.56 -7.77
C VAL A 234 -8.97 -12.16 -6.44
N HIS A 235 -8.83 -11.40 -5.35
CA HIS A 235 -9.27 -11.79 -4.01
C HIS A 235 -10.75 -11.53 -3.70
N LYS A 236 -11.54 -11.07 -4.68
CA LYS A 236 -12.98 -10.78 -4.54
C LYS A 236 -13.32 -9.70 -3.50
N VAL A 237 -12.38 -8.81 -3.21
CA VAL A 237 -12.66 -7.58 -2.43
C VAL A 237 -13.40 -6.59 -3.31
N LEU A 238 -13.04 -6.48 -4.60
CA LEU A 238 -13.76 -5.69 -5.59
C LEU A 238 -14.48 -6.60 -6.60
N SER A 239 -15.67 -6.19 -7.03
CA SER A 239 -16.44 -6.82 -8.12
C SER A 239 -16.07 -6.27 -9.49
N ASP A 240 -16.53 -6.94 -10.55
CA ASP A 240 -16.33 -6.50 -11.94
C ASP A 240 -16.77 -5.04 -12.14
N SER A 241 -17.97 -4.67 -11.65
CA SER A 241 -18.49 -3.29 -11.76
C SER A 241 -17.57 -2.21 -11.18
N HIS A 242 -16.86 -2.49 -10.07
CA HIS A 242 -15.91 -1.53 -9.50
C HIS A 242 -14.68 -1.34 -10.40
N ILE A 243 -14.19 -2.44 -10.97
CA ILE A 243 -13.02 -2.42 -11.87
C ILE A 243 -13.40 -1.78 -13.20
N ASP A 244 -14.55 -2.12 -13.77
CA ASP A 244 -15.05 -1.59 -15.03
C ASP A 244 -15.12 -0.06 -15.01
N CYS A 245 -15.78 0.51 -14.00
CA CYS A 245 -15.90 1.96 -13.86
C CYS A 245 -14.54 2.65 -13.71
N ALA A 246 -13.63 2.05 -12.93
CA ALA A 246 -12.30 2.61 -12.71
C ALA A 246 -11.42 2.53 -13.98
N VAL A 247 -11.48 1.42 -14.72
CA VAL A 247 -10.75 1.23 -15.99
C VAL A 247 -11.28 2.18 -17.06
N GLN A 248 -12.59 2.29 -17.23
CA GLN A 248 -13.21 3.24 -18.16
C GLN A 248 -12.76 4.66 -17.82
N ARG A 249 -12.83 5.06 -16.55
CA ARG A 249 -12.41 6.39 -16.12
C ARG A 249 -10.93 6.65 -16.39
N ALA A 250 -10.05 5.71 -16.09
CA ALA A 250 -8.63 5.86 -16.40
C ALA A 250 -8.36 5.96 -17.91
N CYS A 251 -9.11 5.21 -18.73
CA CYS A 251 -9.00 5.23 -20.19
C CYS A 251 -9.43 6.57 -20.79
N GLU A 252 -10.39 7.27 -20.17
CA GLU A 252 -10.80 8.63 -20.53
C GLU A 252 -9.74 9.68 -20.14
N LEU A 253 -9.06 9.47 -19.00
CA LEU A 253 -8.09 10.43 -18.46
C LEU A 253 -6.71 10.33 -19.12
N LEU A 254 -6.32 9.15 -19.60
CA LEU A 254 -4.99 8.91 -20.18
C LEU A 254 -4.96 9.22 -21.68
N VAL A 255 -4.23 10.29 -22.03
CA VAL A 255 -3.99 10.70 -23.42
C VAL A 255 -2.79 9.97 -24.04
N ASP A 256 -1.79 9.61 -23.23
CA ASP A 256 -0.61 8.87 -23.69
C ASP A 256 -0.99 7.40 -23.99
N ALA A 257 -1.08 7.07 -25.29
CA ALA A 257 -1.39 5.74 -25.78
C ALA A 257 -0.38 4.68 -25.33
N GLN A 258 0.91 5.02 -25.22
CA GLN A 258 1.95 4.06 -24.85
C GLN A 258 1.82 3.69 -23.36
N PHE A 259 1.66 4.68 -22.49
CA PHE A 259 1.45 4.43 -21.07
C PHE A 259 0.11 3.71 -20.82
N LYS A 260 -0.97 4.18 -21.43
CA LYS A 260 -2.30 3.55 -21.35
C LYS A 260 -2.25 2.08 -21.75
N ARG A 261 -1.61 1.77 -22.88
CA ARG A 261 -1.39 0.40 -23.34
C ARG A 261 -0.67 -0.44 -22.30
N LYS A 262 0.46 0.04 -21.76
CA LYS A 262 1.26 -0.67 -20.75
C LYS A 262 0.45 -0.95 -19.48
N LEU A 263 -0.29 0.05 -19.01
CA LEU A 263 -1.13 -0.05 -17.80
C LEU A 263 -2.22 -1.11 -17.96
N LEU A 264 -2.94 -1.06 -19.08
CA LEU A 264 -4.02 -2.00 -19.41
C LEU A 264 -3.50 -3.43 -19.63
N GLN A 265 -2.37 -3.56 -20.32
CA GLN A 265 -1.73 -4.86 -20.56
C GLN A 265 -1.30 -5.49 -19.23
N SER A 266 -0.67 -4.72 -18.33
CA SER A 266 -0.32 -5.22 -17.00
C SER A 266 -1.56 -5.63 -16.22
N LEU A 267 -2.64 -4.85 -16.19
CA LEU A 267 -3.88 -5.27 -15.52
C LEU A 267 -4.42 -6.61 -16.07
N LEU A 268 -4.46 -6.75 -17.39
CA LEU A 268 -4.97 -7.95 -18.05
C LEU A 268 -4.09 -9.17 -17.77
N GLU A 269 -2.80 -9.09 -18.09
CA GLU A 269 -1.86 -10.21 -18.03
C GLU A 269 -1.47 -10.55 -16.58
N ASP A 270 -1.32 -9.55 -15.72
CA ASP A 270 -0.82 -9.78 -14.36
C ASP A 270 -1.90 -10.16 -13.36
N TRP A 271 -3.16 -9.85 -13.63
CA TRP A 271 -4.24 -10.03 -12.67
C TRP A 271 -5.46 -10.74 -13.26
N LEU A 272 -6.07 -10.19 -14.30
CA LEU A 272 -7.36 -10.70 -14.79
C LEU A 272 -7.25 -12.12 -15.38
N THR A 273 -6.15 -12.43 -16.07
CA THR A 273 -5.90 -13.78 -16.59
C THR A 273 -5.62 -14.83 -15.50
N MET A 274 -5.24 -14.42 -14.28
CA MET A 274 -5.03 -15.37 -13.17
C MET A 274 -6.33 -16.07 -12.76
N LYS A 275 -7.48 -15.45 -13.00
CA LYS A 275 -8.79 -16.01 -12.71
C LYS A 275 -9.32 -16.69 -13.98
N ARG A 276 -9.16 -18.02 -14.08
CA ARG A 276 -9.52 -18.84 -15.26
C ARG A 276 -10.94 -18.63 -15.81
N GLN A 277 -11.88 -18.13 -15.01
CA GLN A 277 -13.25 -17.82 -15.41
C GLN A 277 -13.46 -16.41 -15.97
N VAL A 278 -12.52 -15.48 -15.77
CA VAL A 278 -12.67 -14.05 -16.14
C VAL A 278 -11.96 -13.71 -17.45
N GLY A 279 -11.04 -14.55 -17.94
CA GLY A 279 -10.31 -14.32 -19.20
C GLY A 279 -11.19 -14.14 -20.45
N SER A 280 -12.49 -14.45 -20.35
CA SER A 280 -13.53 -14.27 -21.38
C SER A 280 -14.64 -13.28 -20.99
N GLY A 281 -14.51 -12.56 -19.87
CA GLY A 281 -15.50 -11.59 -19.41
C GLY A 281 -15.53 -10.29 -20.23
N GLU A 282 -16.64 -9.55 -20.17
CA GLU A 282 -16.85 -8.29 -20.89
C GLU A 282 -15.75 -7.26 -20.59
N LEU A 283 -15.30 -7.17 -19.33
CA LEU A 283 -14.16 -6.33 -18.92
C LEU A 283 -12.88 -6.67 -19.70
N CYS A 284 -12.52 -7.96 -19.80
CA CYS A 284 -11.33 -8.39 -20.52
C CYS A 284 -11.45 -8.07 -22.01
N HIS A 285 -12.64 -8.20 -22.58
CA HIS A 285 -12.90 -7.82 -23.96
C HIS A 285 -12.74 -6.30 -24.17
N TYR A 286 -13.34 -5.48 -23.31
CA TYR A 286 -13.19 -4.03 -23.34
C TYR A 286 -11.72 -3.60 -23.24
N ILE A 287 -10.96 -4.17 -22.28
CA ILE A 287 -9.53 -3.88 -22.11
C ILE A 287 -8.74 -4.22 -23.38
N ARG A 288 -8.99 -5.39 -24.00
CA ARG A 288 -8.33 -5.78 -25.25
C ARG A 288 -8.64 -4.79 -26.38
N MET A 289 -9.89 -4.37 -26.52
CA MET A 289 -10.25 -3.36 -27.52
C MET A 289 -9.56 -2.01 -27.28
N GLU A 290 -9.44 -1.57 -26.03
CA GLU A 290 -8.70 -0.34 -25.70
C GLU A 290 -7.19 -0.47 -25.99
N ILE A 291 -6.60 -1.64 -25.74
CA ILE A 291 -5.20 -1.92 -26.11
C ILE A 291 -5.02 -1.83 -27.64
N GLU A 292 -5.90 -2.46 -28.41
CA GLU A 292 -5.85 -2.40 -29.88
C GLU A 292 -6.00 -0.98 -30.42
N LYS A 293 -6.82 -0.14 -29.77
CA LYS A 293 -6.92 1.29 -30.12
C LYS A 293 -5.61 2.02 -29.88
N CYS A 294 -4.92 1.72 -28.77
CA CYS A 294 -3.61 2.30 -28.47
C CYS A 294 -2.57 1.85 -29.50
N ASP A 295 -2.56 0.57 -29.89
CA ASP A 295 -1.63 0.02 -30.88
C ASP A 295 -1.73 0.73 -32.24
N ARG A 296 -2.93 1.16 -32.64
CA ARG A 296 -3.14 1.93 -33.88
C ARG A 296 -2.61 3.36 -33.81
N GLN A 297 -2.46 3.92 -32.60
CA GLN A 297 -2.01 5.30 -32.37
C GLN A 297 -0.49 5.39 -32.17
N ILE A 298 0.16 4.30 -31.80
CA ILE A 298 1.61 4.24 -31.61
C ILE A 298 2.26 4.06 -32.99
N PRO A 299 3.13 4.99 -33.45
CA PRO A 299 3.84 4.84 -34.71
C PRO A 299 4.68 3.56 -34.68
N GLN A 300 4.53 2.70 -35.69
CA GLN A 300 5.44 1.56 -35.88
C GLN A 300 6.77 2.12 -36.40
N LEU A 301 7.77 2.16 -35.53
CA LEU A 301 9.17 2.45 -35.86
C LEU A 301 9.86 1.20 -36.39
#